data_AF-A0A7C3SBI7-F1
#
_entry.id   AF-A0A7C3SBI7-F1
#
_cell.length_a   1.000
_cell.length_b   1.000
_cell.length_c   1.000
_cell.angle_alpha   90.00
_cell.angle_beta   90.00
_cell.angle_gamma   90.00
#
_symmetry.space_group_name_H-M   'P 1'
#
loop_
_entity.id
_entity.type
_entity.pdbx_description
1 polymer ?
#
loop_
_entity_poly.entity_id
_entity_poly.type
_entity_poly.pdbx_seq_one_letter_code
_entity_poly.pdbx_strand_id
1 'polypeptide(L)'
;MKEPELYPSVCEWLKRFLRSKFRSARHIWSEDTSRSSVAAFLKRHNLTSFVPWWATLDIAVDVTGAALLNMHNGRKILRLAIVEVKTHAINLRDLSQCIGYAKVILPDFAFVISPKGWSESLHRLIRDFGRVDILEYAPKRKVIVARWDTISQSVRAGDMLTIVD
;
A
#
# COMPACT_ATOMS: atom_id res chain seq x y z
N MET A 1 3.66 4.59 21.16
CA MET A 1 3.91 4.79 19.73
C MET A 1 2.59 5.07 19.06
N LYS A 2 2.45 6.24 18.44
CA LYS A 2 1.30 6.60 17.61
C LYS A 2 1.62 6.30 16.14
N GLU A 3 0.58 6.09 15.32
CA GLU A 3 0.76 5.79 13.88
C GLU A 3 1.61 6.84 13.14
N PRO A 4 1.42 8.16 13.35
CA PRO A 4 2.21 9.17 12.64
C PRO A 4 3.71 9.15 12.92
N GLU A 5 4.15 8.54 14.02
CA GLU A 5 5.58 8.39 14.32
C GLU A 5 6.26 7.40 13.35
N LEU A 6 5.49 6.51 12.71
CA LEU A 6 6.00 5.52 11.76
C LEU A 6 6.05 6.05 10.32
N TYR A 7 5.20 7.00 9.95
CA TYR A 7 5.01 7.43 8.57
C TYR A 7 6.31 7.83 7.84
N PRO A 8 7.26 8.59 8.45
CA PRO A 8 8.51 8.94 7.76
C PRO A 8 9.30 7.71 7.30
N SER A 9 9.43 6.71 8.17
CA SER A 9 10.14 5.47 7.86
C SER A 9 9.40 4.59 6.85
N VAL A 10 8.07 4.59 6.90
CA VAL A 10 7.20 3.88 5.96
C VAL A 10 7.28 4.52 4.57
N CYS A 11 7.31 5.85 4.47
CA CYS A 11 7.51 6.56 3.20
C CYS A 11 8.84 6.18 2.54
N GLU A 12 9.94 6.21 3.30
CA GLU A 12 11.26 5.84 2.77
C GLU A 12 11.33 4.36 2.39
N TRP A 13 10.71 3.48 3.17
CA TRP A 13 10.58 2.08 2.78
C TRP A 13 9.76 1.90 1.49
N LEU A 14 8.58 2.52 1.38
CA LEU A 14 7.72 2.37 0.21
C LEU A 14 8.41 2.88 -1.05
N LYS A 15 9.14 4.00 -0.95
CA LYS A 15 9.96 4.54 -2.04
C LYS A 15 11.04 3.55 -2.49
N ARG A 16 11.75 2.92 -1.55
CA ARG A 16 12.76 1.87 -1.85
C ARG A 16 12.11 0.63 -2.47
N PHE A 17 10.97 0.19 -1.93
CA PHE A 17 10.19 -0.93 -2.44
C PHE A 17 9.78 -0.70 -3.89
N LEU A 18 9.17 0.44 -4.19
CA LEU A 18 8.75 0.82 -5.55
C LEU A 18 9.94 0.89 -6.51
N ARG A 19 11.10 1.39 -6.06
CA ARG A 19 12.32 1.45 -6.87
C ARG A 19 12.85 0.07 -7.21
N SER A 20 12.82 -0.85 -6.24
CA SER A 20 13.23 -2.24 -6.45
C SER A 20 12.28 -2.97 -7.40
N LYS A 21 10.97 -2.78 -7.22
CA LYS A 21 9.92 -3.45 -8.02
C LYS A 21 9.83 -2.90 -9.44
N PHE A 22 10.03 -1.59 -9.63
CA PHE A 22 9.96 -0.91 -10.92
C PHE A 22 11.32 -0.32 -11.30
N ARG A 23 12.27 -1.18 -11.67
CA ARG A 23 13.66 -0.79 -11.99
C ARG A 23 13.77 0.23 -13.13
N SER A 24 12.79 0.28 -14.04
CA SER A 24 12.72 1.24 -15.15
C SER A 24 12.00 2.55 -14.79
N ALA A 25 11.51 2.71 -13.56
CA ALA A 25 10.83 3.93 -13.16
C ALA A 25 11.83 5.08 -13.06
N ARG A 26 11.56 6.16 -13.80
CA ARG A 26 12.38 7.37 -13.77
C ARG A 26 12.09 8.24 -12.55
N HIS A 27 10.83 8.25 -12.12
CA HIS A 27 10.36 9.05 -11.00
C HIS A 27 9.55 8.18 -10.04
N ILE A 28 9.81 8.38 -8.75
CA ILE A 28 9.17 7.66 -7.65
C ILE A 28 8.86 8.65 -6.55
N TRP A 29 7.65 8.57 -6.03
CA TRP A 29 7.12 9.40 -4.96
C TRP A 29 6.62 8.50 -3.83
N SER A 30 6.74 8.98 -2.60
CA SER A 30 6.11 8.40 -1.42
C SER A 30 5.93 9.49 -0.38
N GLU A 31 4.71 9.68 0.10
CA GLU A 31 4.36 10.77 1.02
C GLU A 31 3.33 10.34 2.06
N ASP A 32 3.40 10.96 3.23
CA ASP A 32 2.33 10.94 4.22
C ASP A 32 1.10 11.62 3.62
N THR A 33 0.02 10.86 3.51
CA THR A 33 -1.27 11.33 3.03
C THR A 33 -2.37 11.24 4.09
N SER A 34 -2.03 10.94 5.35
CA SER A 34 -2.98 10.76 6.46
C SER A 34 -3.86 11.98 6.74
N ARG A 35 -3.39 13.18 6.37
CA ARG A 35 -4.10 14.47 6.50
C ARG A 35 -4.48 15.11 5.16
N SER A 36 -4.34 14.37 4.07
CA SER A 36 -4.77 14.81 2.74
C SER A 36 -5.45 13.64 2.02
N SER A 37 -5.52 13.67 0.69
CA SER A 37 -6.09 12.57 -0.09
C SER A 37 -5.18 12.13 -1.22
N VAL A 38 -5.44 10.94 -1.75
CA VAL A 38 -4.78 10.43 -2.96
C VAL A 38 -5.00 11.39 -4.15
N ALA A 39 -6.19 11.98 -4.28
CA ALA A 39 -6.48 13.01 -5.28
C ALA A 39 -5.56 14.24 -5.12
N ALA A 40 -5.38 14.72 -3.89
CA ALA A 40 -4.47 15.84 -3.61
C ALA A 40 -3.02 15.48 -3.94
N PHE A 41 -2.57 14.28 -3.59
CA PHE A 41 -1.24 13.76 -3.96
C PHE A 41 -1.04 13.74 -5.48
N LEU A 42 -1.99 13.18 -6.24
CA LEU A 42 -1.92 13.13 -7.70
C LEU A 42 -1.85 14.53 -8.32
N LYS A 43 -2.62 15.48 -7.79
CA LYS A 43 -2.63 16.86 -8.25
C LYS A 43 -1.30 17.56 -7.98
N ARG A 44 -0.75 17.45 -6.76
CA ARG A 44 0.54 18.07 -6.37
C ARG A 44 1.70 17.64 -7.29
N HIS A 45 1.71 16.38 -7.72
CA HIS A 45 2.77 15.81 -8.55
C HIS A 45 2.50 15.86 -10.05
N ASN A 46 1.43 16.53 -10.50
CA ASN A 46 1.00 16.57 -11.91
C ASN A 46 0.79 15.18 -12.52
N LEU A 47 0.20 14.25 -11.76
CA LEU A 47 -0.03 12.85 -12.15
C LEU A 47 -1.49 12.56 -12.56
N THR A 48 -2.37 13.56 -12.49
CA THR A 48 -3.81 13.41 -12.75
C THR A 48 -4.14 12.90 -14.15
N SER A 49 -3.31 13.23 -15.15
CA SER A 49 -3.48 12.76 -16.53
C SER A 49 -3.32 11.24 -16.71
N PHE A 50 -2.72 10.55 -15.74
CA PHE A 50 -2.55 9.09 -15.76
C PHE A 50 -3.69 8.33 -15.07
N VAL A 51 -4.57 9.02 -14.34
CA VAL A 51 -5.66 8.43 -13.56
C VAL A 51 -6.96 9.15 -13.91
N PRO A 52 -7.74 8.69 -14.91
CA PRO A 52 -8.92 9.41 -15.40
C PRO A 52 -9.96 9.74 -14.32
N TRP A 53 -10.09 8.88 -13.31
CA TRP A 53 -11.03 9.05 -12.20
C TRP A 53 -10.38 9.68 -10.94
N TRP A 54 -9.23 10.35 -11.07
CA TRP A 54 -8.49 10.88 -9.91
C TRP A 54 -9.34 11.74 -8.96
N ALA A 55 -10.33 12.47 -9.49
CA ALA A 55 -11.20 13.34 -8.71
C ALA A 55 -12.10 12.58 -7.73
N THR A 56 -12.35 11.28 -7.96
CA THR A 56 -13.10 10.43 -7.02
C THR A 56 -12.21 9.86 -5.91
N LEU A 57 -10.90 10.08 -5.98
CA LEU A 57 -9.93 9.56 -5.02
C LEU A 57 -9.72 10.52 -3.85
N ASP A 58 -10.79 11.17 -3.39
CA ASP A 58 -10.77 11.97 -2.15
C ASP A 58 -10.79 11.05 -0.92
N ILE A 59 -9.77 10.20 -0.85
CA ILE A 59 -9.59 9.15 0.14
C ILE A 59 -8.28 9.44 0.87
N ALA A 60 -8.38 9.58 2.19
CA ALA A 60 -7.23 9.69 3.07
C ALA A 60 -6.74 8.29 3.45
N VAL A 61 -5.55 7.94 2.98
CA VAL A 61 -4.77 6.77 3.42
C VAL A 61 -3.51 7.26 4.11
N ASP A 62 -2.92 6.46 5.00
CA ASP A 62 -1.76 6.91 5.78
C ASP A 62 -0.57 7.32 4.88
N VAL A 63 -0.18 6.48 3.93
CA VAL A 63 0.92 6.76 2.98
C VAL A 63 0.52 6.39 1.55
N THR A 64 0.80 7.29 0.62
CA THR A 64 0.63 7.08 -0.82
C THR A 64 1.98 7.08 -1.52
N GLY A 65 2.18 6.12 -2.42
CA GLY A 65 3.35 6.02 -3.28
C GLY A 65 2.97 5.93 -4.76
N ALA A 66 3.88 6.38 -5.62
CA ALA A 66 3.72 6.28 -7.07
C ALA A 66 5.05 6.04 -7.78
N ALA A 67 5.01 5.36 -8.92
CA ALA A 67 6.15 5.19 -9.82
C ALA A 67 5.72 5.45 -11.27
N LEU A 68 6.46 6.30 -11.98
CA LEU A 68 6.21 6.59 -13.39
C LEU A 68 7.19 5.82 -14.27
N LEU A 69 6.67 4.89 -15.05
CA LEU A 69 7.43 4.01 -15.93
C LEU A 69 7.37 4.51 -17.37
N ASN A 70 8.48 4.39 -18.08
CA ASN A 70 8.53 4.53 -19.53
C ASN A 70 8.48 3.14 -20.16
N MET A 71 7.49 2.91 -21.01
CA MET A 71 7.37 1.68 -21.80
C MET A 71 8.24 1.80 -23.05
N HIS A 72 8.61 0.66 -23.64
CA HIS A 72 9.45 0.61 -24.85
C HIS A 72 8.84 1.36 -26.04
N ASN A 73 7.51 1.48 -26.11
CA ASN A 73 6.81 2.22 -27.16
C ASN A 73 6.65 3.73 -26.87
N GLY A 74 7.36 4.28 -25.88
CA GLY A 74 7.28 5.69 -25.47
C GLY A 74 6.07 6.04 -24.60
N ARG A 75 5.13 5.11 -24.39
CA ARG A 75 3.99 5.32 -23.48
C ARG A 75 4.47 5.38 -22.03
N LYS A 76 3.88 6.27 -21.25
CA LYS A 76 4.09 6.36 -19.80
C LYS A 76 2.99 5.63 -19.05
N ILE A 77 3.34 4.92 -18.00
CA ILE A 77 2.40 4.23 -17.11
C ILE A 77 2.68 4.65 -15.68
N LEU A 78 1.65 5.09 -14.98
CA LEU A 78 1.70 5.33 -13.55
C LEU A 78 1.35 4.04 -12.81
N ARG A 79 2.17 3.70 -11.81
CA ARG A 79 1.91 2.64 -10.84
C ARG A 79 1.67 3.27 -9.49
N LEU A 80 0.65 2.82 -8.77
CA LEU A 80 0.28 3.37 -7.47
C LEU A 80 0.50 2.35 -6.36
N ALA A 81 0.81 2.83 -5.17
CA ALA A 81 0.81 2.04 -3.96
C ALA A 81 0.19 2.81 -2.79
N ILE A 82 -0.45 2.10 -1.88
CA ILE A 82 -0.98 2.66 -0.63
C ILE A 82 -0.54 1.80 0.55
N VAL A 83 -0.37 2.43 1.72
CA VAL A 83 -0.07 1.75 2.97
C VAL A 83 -0.98 2.30 4.06
N GLU A 84 -1.67 1.40 4.75
CA GLU A 84 -2.32 1.64 6.03
C GLU A 84 -1.40 1.15 7.15
N VAL A 85 -1.17 2.00 8.14
CA VAL A 85 -0.30 1.73 9.28
C VAL A 85 -1.18 1.55 10.51
N LYS A 86 -0.90 0.51 11.30
CA LYS A 86 -1.54 0.27 12.59
C LYS A 86 -0.47 0.11 13.66
N THR A 87 -0.80 0.48 14.89
CA THR A 87 0.06 0.27 16.08
C THR A 87 -0.41 -0.87 16.96
N HIS A 88 -1.56 -1.46 16.62
CA HIS A 88 -2.15 -2.64 17.24
C HIS A 88 -2.08 -3.84 16.27
N ALA A 89 -2.39 -5.04 16.75
CA ALA A 89 -2.42 -6.21 15.88
C ALA A 89 -3.53 -6.06 14.84
N ILE A 90 -3.17 -6.17 13.56
CA ILE A 90 -4.09 -6.00 12.42
C ILE A 90 -5.24 -7.00 12.55
N ASN A 91 -6.47 -6.48 12.53
CA ASN A 91 -7.69 -7.28 12.62
C ASN A 91 -8.52 -7.16 11.32
N LEU A 92 -9.67 -7.85 11.28
CA LEU A 92 -10.52 -7.89 10.10
C LEU A 92 -11.09 -6.51 9.72
N ARG A 93 -11.31 -5.61 10.69
CA ARG A 93 -11.77 -4.24 10.41
C ARG A 93 -10.70 -3.46 9.65
N ASP A 94 -9.45 -3.53 10.11
CA ASP A 94 -8.33 -2.82 9.46
C ASP A 94 -8.13 -3.33 8.03
N LEU A 95 -8.18 -4.65 7.85
CA LEU A 95 -8.12 -5.26 6.53
C LEU A 95 -9.30 -4.80 5.65
N SER A 96 -10.54 -4.81 6.17
CA SER A 96 -11.72 -4.40 5.42
C SER A 96 -11.65 -2.94 4.98
N GLN A 97 -11.13 -2.06 5.84
CA GLN A 97 -10.88 -0.66 5.49
C GLN A 97 -9.88 -0.56 4.33
N CYS A 98 -8.72 -1.23 4.45
CA CYS A 98 -7.70 -1.23 3.40
C CYS A 98 -8.23 -1.79 2.07
N ILE A 99 -9.03 -2.86 2.12
CA ILE A 99 -9.72 -3.43 0.94
C ILE A 99 -10.68 -2.42 0.32
N GLY A 100 -11.48 -1.72 1.13
CA GLY A 100 -12.40 -0.68 0.65
C GLY A 100 -11.65 0.44 -0.09
N TYR A 101 -10.57 0.96 0.50
CA TYR A 101 -9.72 1.95 -0.14
C TYR A 101 -9.10 1.41 -1.45
N ALA A 102 -8.55 0.19 -1.42
CA ALA A 102 -7.92 -0.42 -2.58
C ALA A 102 -8.90 -0.71 -3.72
N LYS A 103 -10.18 -1.01 -3.43
CA LYS A 103 -11.22 -1.18 -4.46
C LYS A 103 -11.54 0.12 -5.21
N VAL A 104 -11.41 1.27 -4.57
CA VAL A 104 -11.66 2.57 -5.21
C VAL A 104 -10.40 3.12 -5.89
N ILE A 105 -9.26 3.05 -5.20
CA ILE A 105 -7.99 3.60 -5.69
C ILE A 105 -7.39 2.72 -6.80
N LEU A 106 -7.64 1.40 -6.76
CA LEU A 106 -7.06 0.39 -7.65
C LEU A 106 -5.52 0.49 -7.76
N PRO A 107 -4.78 0.50 -6.63
CA PRO A 107 -3.33 0.55 -6.66
C PRO A 107 -2.74 -0.75 -7.23
N ASP A 108 -1.46 -0.72 -7.60
CA ASP A 108 -0.70 -1.92 -7.93
C ASP A 108 -0.22 -2.65 -6.66
N PHE A 109 -0.03 -1.92 -5.55
CA PHE A 109 0.23 -2.50 -4.24
C PHE A 109 -0.60 -1.82 -3.16
N ALA A 110 -1.23 -2.63 -2.29
CA ALA A 110 -1.90 -2.13 -1.10
C ALA A 110 -1.33 -2.90 0.09
N PHE A 111 -0.91 -2.18 1.13
CA PHE A 111 -0.38 -2.77 2.34
C PHE A 111 -1.21 -2.37 3.54
N VAL A 112 -1.35 -3.29 4.49
CA VAL A 112 -1.68 -2.96 5.87
C VAL A 112 -0.57 -3.51 6.76
N ILE A 113 0.08 -2.64 7.52
CA ILE A 113 1.27 -2.97 8.30
C ILE A 113 1.13 -2.62 9.77
N SER A 114 1.79 -3.39 10.63
CA SER A 114 1.85 -3.10 12.05
C SER A 114 3.10 -3.67 12.71
N PRO A 115 3.74 -2.96 13.65
CA PRO A 115 4.80 -3.54 14.48
C PRO A 115 4.34 -4.79 15.24
N LYS A 116 3.04 -4.91 15.56
CA LYS A 116 2.47 -6.07 16.25
C LYS A 116 2.04 -7.19 15.29
N GLY A 117 2.22 -7.02 13.98
CA GLY A 117 1.72 -7.94 12.97
C GLY A 117 0.19 -8.02 12.97
N TRP A 118 -0.36 -9.22 12.86
CA TRP A 118 -1.80 -9.48 12.75
C TRP A 118 -2.34 -10.18 14.00
N SER A 119 -3.65 -10.09 14.19
CA SER A 119 -4.40 -10.81 15.22
C SER A 119 -4.52 -12.30 14.91
N GLU A 120 -4.68 -13.10 15.96
CA GLU A 120 -4.88 -14.55 15.85
C GLU A 120 -6.13 -14.91 15.03
N SER A 121 -7.23 -14.17 15.21
CA SER A 121 -8.45 -14.39 14.43
C SER A 121 -8.24 -14.15 12.94
N LEU A 122 -7.45 -13.13 12.57
CA LEU A 122 -7.11 -12.86 11.18
C LEU A 122 -6.16 -13.93 10.62
N HIS A 123 -5.22 -14.41 11.44
CA HIS A 123 -4.34 -15.52 11.08
C HIS A 123 -5.13 -16.78 10.73
N ARG A 124 -5.98 -17.23 11.66
CA ARG A 124 -6.81 -18.42 11.48
C ARG A 124 -7.63 -18.32 10.20
N LEU A 125 -8.29 -17.19 9.99
CA LEU A 125 -9.13 -16.98 8.80
C LEU A 125 -8.34 -17.16 7.50
N ILE A 126 -7.16 -16.55 7.39
CA ILE A 126 -6.39 -16.51 6.13
C ILE A 126 -5.54 -17.77 5.94
N ARG A 127 -4.80 -18.20 6.96
CA ARG A 127 -3.86 -19.32 6.84
C ARG A 127 -4.51 -20.66 7.11
N ASP A 128 -5.23 -20.79 8.23
CA ASP A 128 -5.75 -22.08 8.66
C ASP A 128 -7.00 -22.47 7.85
N PHE A 129 -7.88 -21.49 7.58
CA PHE A 129 -9.09 -21.68 6.77
C PHE A 129 -8.91 -21.31 5.29
N GLY A 130 -7.72 -20.87 4.88
CA GLY A 130 -7.40 -20.62 3.47
C GLY A 130 -8.23 -19.51 2.80
N ARG A 131 -8.85 -18.59 3.56
CA ARG A 131 -9.68 -17.50 3.04
C ARG A 131 -8.84 -16.37 2.44
N VAL A 132 -7.96 -16.70 1.51
CA VAL A 132 -7.10 -15.74 0.80
C VAL A 132 -7.89 -14.83 -0.16
N ASP A 133 -9.14 -15.20 -0.47
CA ASP A 133 -10.08 -14.42 -1.28
C ASP A 133 -10.43 -13.08 -0.65
N ILE A 134 -10.46 -13.00 0.68
CA ILE A 134 -10.80 -11.74 1.39
C ILE A 134 -9.72 -10.67 1.24
N LEU A 135 -8.52 -11.06 0.81
CA LEU A 135 -7.42 -10.15 0.52
C LEU A 135 -7.59 -9.50 -0.86
N GLU A 136 -8.42 -10.06 -1.74
CA GLU A 136 -8.55 -9.63 -3.13
C GLU A 136 -9.43 -8.38 -3.27
N TYR A 137 -8.86 -7.31 -3.84
CA TYR A 137 -9.62 -6.10 -4.18
C TYR A 137 -9.88 -5.95 -5.67
N ALA A 138 -9.03 -6.55 -6.52
CA ALA A 138 -9.20 -6.62 -7.98
C ALA A 138 -8.53 -7.90 -8.52
N PRO A 139 -8.81 -8.33 -9.77
CA PRO A 139 -8.23 -9.55 -10.31
C PRO A 139 -6.71 -9.57 -10.20
N LYS A 140 -6.18 -10.61 -9.54
CA LYS A 140 -4.75 -10.79 -9.27
C LYS A 140 -4.12 -9.70 -8.40
N ARG A 141 -4.92 -8.93 -7.65
CA ARG A 141 -4.44 -7.88 -6.75
C ARG A 141 -5.00 -8.09 -5.35
N LYS A 142 -4.08 -8.32 -4.40
CA LYS A 142 -4.38 -8.59 -3.00
C LYS A 142 -3.77 -7.53 -2.09
N VAL A 143 -4.44 -7.23 -0.98
CA VAL A 143 -3.84 -6.47 0.12
C VAL A 143 -2.77 -7.34 0.79
N ILE A 144 -1.59 -6.77 0.97
CA ILE A 144 -0.47 -7.39 1.66
C ILE A 144 -0.59 -7.04 3.15
N VAL A 145 -0.89 -8.04 3.97
CA VAL A 145 -0.89 -7.91 5.43
C VAL A 145 0.49 -8.28 5.94
N ALA A 146 1.17 -7.35 6.61
CA ALA A 146 2.55 -7.59 7.06
C ALA A 146 2.89 -7.01 8.43
N ARG A 147 3.90 -7.60 9.07
CA ARG A 147 4.55 -7.01 10.24
C ARG A 147 5.56 -5.96 9.78
N TRP A 148 5.54 -4.81 10.45
CA TRP A 148 6.56 -3.77 10.29
C TRP A 148 7.71 -4.03 11.27
N ASP A 149 8.92 -4.25 10.75
CA ASP A 149 10.11 -4.33 11.60
C ASP A 149 10.58 -2.92 11.96
N THR A 150 10.47 -2.55 13.23
CA THR A 150 10.85 -1.23 13.74
C THR A 150 12.36 -1.01 13.80
N ILE A 151 13.17 -2.08 13.80
CA ILE A 151 14.62 -2.01 13.82
C ILE A 151 15.13 -1.75 12.40
N SER A 152 14.71 -2.59 11.44
CA SER A 152 15.15 -2.42 10.05
C SER A 152 14.31 -1.44 9.23
N GLN A 153 13.20 -0.95 9.79
CA GLN A 153 12.26 -0.03 9.15
C GLN A 153 11.83 -0.56 7.78
N SER A 154 11.37 -1.82 7.76
CA SER A 154 11.00 -2.50 6.54
C SER A 154 9.97 -3.61 6.78
N VAL A 155 9.33 -4.03 5.68
CA VAL A 155 8.62 -5.30 5.58
C VAL A 155 9.54 -6.32 4.89
N ARG A 156 9.71 -7.51 5.50
CA ARG A 156 10.45 -8.64 4.92
C ARG A 156 9.50 -9.72 4.45
N ALA A 157 9.96 -10.63 3.58
CA ALA A 157 9.12 -11.71 3.06
C ALA A 157 8.58 -12.63 4.17
N GLY A 158 9.39 -12.94 5.18
CA GLY A 158 8.95 -13.72 6.35
C GLY A 158 7.97 -12.99 7.28
N ASP A 159 7.77 -11.69 7.08
CA ASP A 159 6.87 -10.86 7.87
C ASP A 159 5.50 -10.67 7.21
N MET A 160 5.20 -11.40 6.12
CA MET A 160 3.91 -11.34 5.44
C MET A 160 3.00 -12.48 5.88
N LEU A 161 1.71 -12.19 6.09
CA LEU A 161 0.73 -13.19 6.51
C LEU A 161 0.52 -14.28 5.43
N THR A 162 0.63 -13.90 4.16
CA THR A 162 0.67 -14.82 3.02
C THR A 162 1.72 -14.36 2.03
N ILE A 163 2.31 -15.31 1.31
CA ILE A 163 3.11 -15.00 0.12
C ILE A 163 2.13 -14.42 -0.91
N VAL A 164 2.50 -13.29 -1.50
CA VAL A 164 1.77 -12.71 -2.63
C VAL A 164 2.62 -12.96 -3.86
N ASP A 165 2.15 -13.88 -4.70
CA ASP A 165 2.77 -14.26 -5.98
C ASP A 165 2.73 -13.10 -7.00
#